data_AF-A0A926X7A0-F1
#
_entry.id   AF-A0A926X7A0-F1
#
_cell.length_a   1.000
_cell.length_b   1.000
_cell.length_c   1.000
_cell.angle_alpha   90.00
_cell.angle_beta   90.00
_cell.angle_gamma   90.00
#
_symmetry.space_group_name_H-M   'P 1'
#
loop_
_entity.id
_entity.type
_entity.pdbx_description
1 polymer ?
#
loop_
_entity_poly.entity_id
_entity_poly.type
_entity_poly.pdbx_seq_one_letter_code
_entity_poly.pdbx_strand_id
1 'polypeptide(L)' 'MALTTQLITVEVNLDPSPVRLQQAIATALQQQGEPLRWAITAIDSERSKAHIEAVITVEAPTAAFSVPTLTV' A
#
# COMPACT_ATOMS: atom_id res chain seq x y z
N MET A 1 8.19 17.83 6.89
CA MET A 1 7.41 16.68 6.41
C MET A 1 7.98 16.32 5.06
N ALA A 2 8.32 15.04 4.86
CA ALA A 2 8.86 14.54 3.61
C ALA A 2 7.89 13.53 3.01
N LEU A 3 7.76 13.55 1.69
CA LEU A 3 6.94 12.60 0.97
C LEU A 3 7.73 11.30 0.78
N THR A 4 7.19 10.18 1.25
CA THR A 4 7.84 8.87 1.11
C THR A 4 6.97 7.95 0.25
N THR A 5 7.58 7.34 -0.75
CA THR A 5 6.95 6.32 -1.58
C THR A 5 7.28 4.94 -1.04
N GLN A 6 6.27 4.10 -0.83
CA GLN A 6 6.41 2.76 -0.28
C GLN A 6 5.68 1.75 -1.16
N LEU A 7 6.21 0.52 -1.22
CA LEU A 7 5.53 -0.63 -1.78
C LEU A 7 4.90 -1.42 -0.63
N ILE A 8 3.58 -1.63 -0.70
CA ILE A 8 2.83 -2.35 0.33
C ILE A 8 2.01 -3.49 -0.27
N THR A 9 1.63 -4.44 0.57
CA THR A 9 0.67 -5.50 0.25
C THR A 9 -0.55 -5.37 1.15
N VAL A 10 -1.75 -5.49 0.56
CA VAL A 10 -3.03 -5.42 1.28
C VAL A 10 -3.92 -6.55 0.84
N GLU A 11 -4.67 -7.12 1.78
CA GLU A 11 -5.71 -8.11 1.50
C GLU A 11 -7.08 -7.44 1.49
N VAL A 12 -7.89 -7.73 0.48
CA VAL A 12 -9.29 -7.29 0.40
C VAL A 12 -10.21 -8.48 0.18
N ASN A 13 -11.47 -8.37 0.61
CA ASN A 13 -12.48 -9.37 0.28
C ASN A 13 -12.78 -9.35 -1.22
N LEU A 14 -12.90 -10.54 -1.82
CA LEU A 14 -13.42 -10.65 -3.17
C LEU A 14 -14.91 -10.30 -3.18
N ASP A 15 -15.27 -9.38 -4.05
CA ASP A 15 -16.66 -9.08 -4.37
C ASP A 15 -16.92 -9.50 -5.82
N PRO A 16 -18.00 -10.26 -6.11
CA PRO A 16 -18.33 -10.66 -7.48
C PRO A 16 -18.67 -9.47 -8.37
N SER A 17 -19.00 -8.30 -7.82
CA SER A 17 -19.14 -7.05 -8.55
C SER A 17 -17.76 -6.40 -8.74
N PRO A 18 -17.26 -6.26 -9.99
CA PRO A 18 -15.96 -5.64 -10.23
C PRO A 18 -15.88 -4.19 -9.73
N VAL A 19 -16.99 -3.45 -9.78
CA VAL A 19 -17.07 -2.06 -9.30
C VAL A 19 -16.92 -2.00 -7.78
N ARG A 20 -17.60 -2.89 -7.05
CA ARG A 20 -17.48 -2.94 -5.58
C ARG A 20 -16.10 -3.39 -5.13
N LEU A 21 -15.52 -4.37 -5.83
CA LEU A 21 -14.15 -4.81 -5.57
C LEU A 21 -13.16 -3.65 -5.76
N GLN A 22 -13.27 -2.91 -6.87
CA GLN A 22 -12.43 -1.73 -7.13
C GLN A 22 -12.58 -0.67 -6.02
N GLN A 23 -13.81 -0.40 -5.57
CA GLN A 23 -14.07 0.52 -4.47
C GLN A 23 -13.44 0.04 -3.16
N ALA A 24 -13.59 -1.23 -2.81
CA ALA A 24 -13.00 -1.83 -1.62
C ALA A 24 -11.47 -1.73 -1.63
N ILE A 25 -10.83 -1.96 -2.79
CA ILE A 25 -9.39 -1.79 -2.97
C ILE A 25 -8.98 -0.34 -2.77
N ALA A 26 -9.67 0.60 -3.41
CA ALA A 26 -9.37 2.03 -3.27
C ALA A 26 -9.49 2.50 -1.82
N THR A 27 -10.56 2.09 -1.12
CA THR A 27 -10.76 2.39 0.31
C THR A 27 -9.66 1.80 1.18
N ALA A 28 -9.28 0.53 0.96
CA ALA A 28 -8.23 -0.12 1.73
C ALA A 28 -6.87 0.55 1.51
N LEU A 29 -6.55 0.97 0.29
CA LEU A 29 -5.31 1.65 -0.03
C LEU A 29 -5.25 3.08 0.55
N GLN A 30 -6.35 3.83 0.46
CA GLN A 30 -6.45 5.18 1.03
C GLN A 30 -6.23 5.21 2.56
N GLN A 31 -6.57 4.12 3.26
CA GLN A 31 -6.28 3.99 4.70
C GLN A 31 -4.78 3.87 4.99
N GLN A 32 -3.97 3.46 4.02
CA GLN A 32 -2.52 3.31 4.16
C GLN A 32 -1.77 4.55 3.64
N GLY A 33 -2.30 5.22 2.62
CA GLY A 33 -1.72 6.42 2.02
C GLY A 33 -2.35 6.72 0.66
N GLU A 34 -1.81 7.70 -0.07
CA GLU A 34 -2.29 8.05 -1.40
C GLU A 34 -1.79 7.00 -2.43
N PRO A 35 -2.68 6.21 -3.06
CA PRO A 35 -2.27 5.18 -4.01
C PRO A 35 -1.87 5.79 -5.35
N LEU A 36 -0.68 5.43 -5.85
CA LEU A 36 -0.19 5.84 -7.16
C LEU A 36 -0.49 4.79 -8.23
N ARG A 37 -0.22 3.52 -7.92
CA ARG A 37 -0.43 2.36 -8.78
C ARG A 37 -0.65 1.13 -7.92
N TRP A 38 -1.54 0.24 -8.34
CA TRP A 38 -1.74 -1.04 -7.70
C TRP A 38 -2.06 -2.12 -8.73
N ALA A 39 -1.87 -3.38 -8.33
CA ALA A 39 -2.25 -4.56 -9.10
C ALA A 39 -2.69 -5.68 -8.16
N ILE A 40 -3.63 -6.50 -8.63
CA ILE A 40 -3.96 -7.76 -7.95
C ILE A 40 -2.85 -8.76 -8.28
N THR A 41 -2.15 -9.27 -7.28
CA THR A 41 -1.03 -10.20 -7.46
C THR A 41 -1.41 -11.65 -7.19
N ALA A 42 -2.44 -11.88 -6.35
CA ALA A 42 -2.98 -13.21 -6.11
C ALA A 42 -4.46 -13.17 -5.73
N ILE A 43 -5.14 -14.30 -5.97
CA ILE A 43 -6.52 -14.54 -5.56
C ILE A 43 -6.52 -15.81 -4.70
N ASP A 44 -6.97 -15.68 -3.46
CA ASP A 44 -7.25 -16.81 -2.58
C ASP A 44 -8.75 -17.08 -2.63
N SER A 45 -9.14 -18.04 -3.47
CA SER A 45 -10.54 -18.42 -3.66
C SER A 45 -11.12 -19.15 -2.44
N GLU A 46 -10.30 -19.84 -1.66
CA GLU A 46 -10.75 -20.58 -0.48
C GLU A 46 -11.18 -19.62 0.62
N ARG A 47 -10.41 -18.55 0.82
CA ARG A 47 -10.69 -17.50 1.81
C ARG A 47 -11.51 -16.33 1.23
N SER A 48 -11.80 -16.35 -0.06
CA SER A 48 -12.45 -15.27 -0.81
C SER A 48 -11.72 -13.93 -0.64
N LYS A 49 -10.40 -13.92 -0.83
CA LYS A 49 -9.52 -12.75 -0.69
C LYS A 49 -8.74 -12.44 -1.96
N ALA A 50 -8.52 -11.17 -2.24
CA ALA A 50 -7.54 -10.70 -3.22
C ALA A 50 -6.34 -10.10 -2.51
N HIS A 51 -5.15 -10.40 -3.01
CA HIS A 51 -3.91 -9.77 -2.57
C HIS A 51 -3.55 -8.67 -3.55
N ILE A 52 -3.38 -7.46 -3.02
CA ILE A 52 -3.11 -6.25 -3.78
C ILE A 52 -1.71 -5.78 -3.43
N GLU A 53 -0.86 -5.63 -4.42
CA GLU A 53 0.39 -4.91 -4.28
C GLU A 53 0.21 -3.48 -4.79
N ALA A 54 0.64 -2.50 -3.99
CA ALA A 54 0.43 -1.10 -4.29
C ALA A 54 1.63 -0.24 -3.94
N VAL A 55 1.89 0.72 -4.81
CA VAL A 55 2.79 1.84 -4.54
C VAL A 55 1.95 2.97 -3.97
N ILE A 56 2.22 3.33 -2.73
CA ILE A 56 1.55 4.41 -2.02
C ILE A 56 2.52 5.53 -1.67
N THR A 57 1.94 6.68 -1.37
CA THR A 57 2.66 7.84 -0.89
C THR A 57 2.16 8.25 0.48
N VAL A 58 3.07 8.42 1.43
CA VAL A 58 2.76 8.85 2.80
C VAL A 58 3.57 10.09 3.17
N GLU A 59 2.98 10.96 3.98
CA GLU A 59 3.73 12.03 4.62
C GLU A 59 4.49 11.45 5.82
N ALA A 60 5.80 11.32 5.69
CA ALA A 60 6.66 10.86 6.77
C ALA A 60 7.27 12.05 7.52
N PRO A 61 7.52 11.90 8.83
CA PRO A 61 8.43 12.79 9.54
C PRO A 61 9.76 12.79 8.80
N THR A 62 10.27 13.98 8.46
CA THR A 62 11.62 14.12 7.90
C THR A 62 12.61 13.66 8.97
N ALA A 63 13.05 12.41 8.89
CA ALA A 63 14.13 11.92 9.74
C ALA A 63 15.39 12.71 9.38
N ALA A 64 15.90 13.51 10.32
CA ALA A 64 17.19 14.16 10.17
C ALA A 64 18.23 13.05 9.99
N PHE A 65 18.80 12.94 8.80
CA PHE A 65 19.85 11.98 8.49
C PHE A 65 21.06 12.34 9.36
N SER A 66 21.23 11.66 10.49
CA SER A 66 22.38 11.86 11.37
C SER A 66 23.50 10.98 10.84
N VAL A 67 24.51 11.61 10.23
CA VAL A 67 25.68 10.90 9.71
C VAL A 67 26.51 10.43 10.90
N PRO A 68 26.72 9.11 11.12
CA PRO A 68 27.60 8.66 12.18
C PRO A 68 29.04 9.03 11.80
N THR A 69 29.70 9.87 12.61
CA THR A 69 31.13 10.14 12.49
C THR A 69 31.89 8.85 12.78
N LEU A 70 32.44 8.21 11.74
CA LEU A 70 33.43 7.14 11.90
C LEU A 70 34.72 7.76 12.43
N THR A 71 35.02 7.51 13.71
CA THR A 71 36.34 7.79 14.28
C THR A 71 37.33 6.73 13.77
N VAL A 72 38.34 7.17 13.01
CA VAL A 72 39.50 6.38 12.58
C VAL A 72 40.49 6.24 13.72
#